data_AF-A0A0N8W8J6-F1
#
_entry.id   AF-A0A0N8W8J6-F1
#
_cell.length_a   1.000
_cell.length_b   1.000
_cell.length_c   1.000
_cell.angle_alpha   90.00
_cell.angle_beta   90.00
_cell.angle_gamma   90.00
#
_symmetry.space_group_name_H-M   'P 1'
#
loop_
_entity.id
_entity.type
_entity.pdbx_description
1 polymer ?
#
loop_
_entity_poly.entity_id
_entity_poly.type
_entity_poly.pdbx_seq_one_letter_code
_entity_poly.pdbx_strand_id
1 'polypeptide(L)'
;MAELKISISELAELLSTNDFFKNFISDFRMEGDFIAFNFQTGQFFPRYVPVSLLFKKFSDGQIIFEISTNWMSDQFLKLLPVKNSKYMKLKFPLLFLYIENIEKSFLKGIHVKDIKFENGLYLINFLIERE
;
A
#
# COMPACT_ATOMS: atom_id res chain seq x y z
N MET A 1 -1.65 -10.03 -23.42
CA MET A 1 -1.60 -9.07 -22.30
C MET A 1 -3.03 -8.88 -21.83
N ALA A 2 -3.24 -8.98 -20.52
CA ALA A 2 -4.52 -8.66 -19.91
C ALA A 2 -4.34 -7.39 -19.07
N GLU A 3 -5.30 -6.48 -19.18
CA GLU A 3 -5.35 -5.25 -18.39
C GLU A 3 -6.51 -5.39 -17.41
N LEU A 4 -6.23 -5.11 -16.14
CA LEU A 4 -7.24 -5.08 -15.09
C LEU A 4 -7.29 -3.67 -14.53
N LYS A 5 -8.47 -3.10 -14.61
CA LYS A 5 -8.76 -1.80 -14.01
C LYS A 5 -9.30 -2.08 -12.63
N ILE A 6 -8.49 -1.76 -11.63
CA ILE A 6 -8.87 -1.84 -10.23
C ILE A 6 -9.03 -0.39 -9.76
N SER A 7 -10.21 -0.04 -9.30
CA SER A 7 -10.40 1.21 -8.58
C SER A 7 -9.57 1.22 -7.30
N ILE A 8 -9.17 2.39 -6.82
CA ILE A 8 -8.43 2.46 -5.55
C ILE A 8 -9.23 1.76 -4.43
N SER A 9 -10.55 1.88 -4.44
CA SER A 9 -11.45 1.23 -3.48
C SER A 9 -11.33 -0.30 -3.51
N GLU A 10 -11.20 -0.90 -4.68
CA GLU A 10 -10.99 -2.35 -4.82
C GLU A 10 -9.56 -2.75 -4.42
N LEU A 11 -8.54 -1.93 -4.72
CA LEU A 11 -7.17 -2.16 -4.24
C LEU A 11 -7.13 -2.10 -2.71
N ALA A 12 -7.82 -1.13 -2.12
CA ALA A 12 -7.97 -0.95 -0.70
C ALA A 12 -8.65 -2.15 -0.03
N GLU A 13 -9.72 -2.65 -0.62
CA GLU A 13 -10.44 -3.81 -0.13
C GLU A 13 -9.56 -5.07 -0.18
N LEU A 14 -8.82 -5.26 -1.28
CA LEU A 14 -7.79 -6.31 -1.44
C LEU A 14 -6.65 -6.20 -0.40
N LEU A 15 -6.22 -4.97 -0.09
CA LEU A 15 -5.21 -4.76 0.95
C LEU A 15 -5.81 -5.03 2.34
N SER A 16 -7.02 -4.56 2.62
CA SER A 16 -7.69 -4.69 3.93
C SER A 16 -8.10 -6.12 4.30
N THR A 17 -8.32 -6.98 3.29
CA THR A 17 -8.61 -8.40 3.45
C THR A 17 -7.38 -9.23 3.81
N ASN A 18 -6.18 -8.64 3.70
CA ASN A 18 -4.95 -9.24 4.19
C ASN A 18 -4.80 -9.04 5.70
N ASP A 19 -4.61 -10.14 6.44
CA ASP A 19 -4.39 -10.13 7.89
C ASP A 19 -3.24 -9.21 8.32
N PHE A 20 -2.26 -8.96 7.43
CA PHE A 20 -1.22 -7.98 7.69
C PHE A 20 -1.81 -6.57 7.85
N PHE A 21 -2.50 -6.05 6.84
CA PHE A 21 -3.05 -4.70 6.90
C PHE A 21 -4.19 -4.57 7.90
N LYS A 22 -5.02 -5.61 8.05
CA LYS A 22 -6.14 -5.64 9.00
C LYS A 22 -5.72 -5.40 10.46
N ASN A 23 -4.51 -5.82 10.83
CA ASN A 23 -3.99 -5.67 12.20
C ASN A 23 -3.30 -4.31 12.46
N PHE A 24 -2.93 -3.59 11.40
CA PHE A 24 -2.18 -2.34 11.50
C PHE A 24 -2.93 -1.12 10.95
N ILE A 25 -4.07 -1.31 10.27
CA ILE A 25 -4.79 -0.24 9.61
C ILE A 25 -6.27 -0.28 10.00
N SER A 26 -6.81 0.85 10.44
CA SER A 26 -8.24 1.09 10.67
C SER A 26 -8.71 2.35 9.94
N ASP A 27 -10.03 2.56 9.85
CA ASP A 27 -10.63 3.75 9.23
C ASP A 27 -10.13 4.07 7.82
N PHE A 28 -9.94 3.04 7.02
CA PHE A 28 -9.52 3.19 5.63
C PHE A 28 -10.59 3.95 4.84
N ARG A 29 -10.21 5.08 4.24
CA ARG A 29 -11.09 5.98 3.48
C ARG A 29 -10.38 6.52 2.26
N MET A 30 -11.18 6.84 1.26
CA MET A 30 -10.71 7.45 0.02
C MET A 30 -11.00 8.94 0.01
N GLU A 31 -9.97 9.75 -0.28
CA GLU A 31 -10.08 11.21 -0.40
C GLU A 31 -9.42 11.64 -1.72
N GLY A 32 -10.16 11.56 -2.83
CA GLY A 32 -9.64 11.87 -4.16
C GLY A 32 -8.52 10.91 -4.58
N ASP A 33 -7.32 11.46 -4.79
CA ASP A 33 -6.12 10.70 -5.18
C ASP A 33 -5.35 10.12 -3.98
N PHE A 34 -5.87 10.30 -2.77
CA PHE A 34 -5.24 9.87 -1.52
C PHE A 34 -6.00 8.72 -0.87
N ILE A 35 -5.23 7.80 -0.30
CA ILE A 35 -5.69 6.74 0.58
C ILE A 35 -5.47 7.20 2.03
N ALA A 36 -6.53 7.50 2.78
CA ALA A 36 -6.43 7.89 4.18
C ALA A 36 -6.74 6.69 5.09
N PHE A 37 -5.97 6.52 6.17
CA PHE A 37 -6.25 5.52 7.20
C PHE A 37 -5.58 5.85 8.53
N ASN A 38 -6.03 5.19 9.58
CA ASN A 38 -5.39 5.21 10.90
C ASN A 38 -4.43 4.02 11.03
N PHE A 39 -3.14 4.31 11.17
CA PHE A 39 -2.12 3.32 11.42
C PHE A 39 -2.05 3.00 12.92
N GLN A 40 -2.24 1.74 13.29
CA GLN A 40 -2.11 1.27 14.66
C GLN A 40 -0.63 1.01 14.99
N THR A 41 -0.11 1.81 15.92
CA THR A 41 1.34 1.90 16.21
C THR A 41 1.85 0.75 17.09
N GLY A 42 0.93 0.03 17.76
CA GLY A 42 1.26 -0.97 18.77
C GLY A 42 1.75 -0.38 20.11
N GLN A 43 1.77 0.94 20.27
CA GLN A 43 2.16 1.62 21.50
C GLN A 43 0.96 2.08 22.33
N PHE A 44 1.19 2.40 23.61
CA PHE A 44 0.16 2.89 24.52
C PHE A 44 -0.36 4.28 24.11
N PHE A 45 0.53 5.17 23.66
CA PHE A 45 0.17 6.50 23.17
C PHE A 45 1.25 7.08 22.23
N PRO A 46 0.89 7.62 21.04
CA PRO A 46 -0.41 7.54 20.39
C PRO A 46 -0.68 6.12 19.87
N ARG A 47 -1.89 5.59 20.14
CA ARG A 47 -2.29 4.23 19.71
C ARG A 47 -2.57 4.16 18.21
N TYR A 48 -3.07 5.26 17.65
CA TYR A 48 -3.42 5.40 16.24
C TYR A 48 -2.79 6.69 15.69
N VAL A 49 -2.30 6.62 14.46
CA VAL A 49 -1.72 7.76 13.75
C VAL A 49 -2.47 7.92 12.42
N PRO A 50 -3.10 9.07 12.15
CA PRO A 50 -3.72 9.32 10.87
C PRO A 50 -2.64 9.45 9.79
N VAL A 51 -2.80 8.68 8.73
CA VAL A 51 -1.87 8.57 7.61
C VAL A 51 -2.64 8.75 6.32
N SER A 52 -2.05 9.47 5.38
CA SER A 52 -2.50 9.51 3.99
C SER A 52 -1.40 8.98 3.09
N LEU A 53 -1.75 8.11 2.14
CA LEU A 53 -0.84 7.62 1.10
C LEU A 53 -1.23 8.20 -0.24
N LEU A 54 -0.22 8.76 -0.92
CA LEU A 54 -0.32 9.19 -2.31
C LEU A 54 0.48 8.23 -3.17
N PHE A 55 -0.14 7.65 -4.19
CA PHE A 55 0.61 6.85 -5.16
C PHE A 55 1.61 7.73 -5.92
N LYS A 56 2.88 7.31 -5.94
CA LYS A 56 3.93 8.02 -6.70
C LYS A 56 4.23 7.32 -8.00
N LYS A 57 4.57 6.03 -7.93
CA LYS A 57 4.90 5.23 -9.11
C LYS A 57 4.96 3.74 -8.78
N PHE A 58 4.94 2.95 -9.82
CA PHE A 58 5.39 1.57 -9.82
C PHE A 58 6.74 1.47 -10.54
N SER A 59 7.72 0.80 -9.94
CA SER A 59 9.06 0.61 -10.51
C SER A 59 9.66 -0.65 -9.93
N ASP A 60 10.29 -1.48 -10.75
CA ASP A 60 11.09 -2.63 -10.29
C ASP A 60 10.32 -3.57 -9.34
N GLY A 61 9.07 -3.90 -9.71
CA GLY A 61 8.21 -4.78 -8.90
C GLY A 61 7.70 -4.17 -7.59
N GLN A 62 7.87 -2.85 -7.40
CA GLN A 62 7.49 -2.14 -6.19
C GLN A 62 6.47 -1.04 -6.46
N ILE A 63 5.41 -1.00 -5.67
CA ILE A 63 4.57 0.20 -5.57
C ILE A 63 5.20 1.14 -4.55
N ILE A 64 5.38 2.40 -4.96
CA ILE A 64 5.90 3.45 -4.10
C ILE A 64 4.76 4.41 -3.77
N PHE A 65 4.47 4.52 -2.49
CA PHE A 65 3.58 5.53 -1.92
C PHE A 65 4.38 6.59 -1.17
N GLU A 66 3.91 7.83 -1.22
CA GLU A 66 4.33 8.88 -0.31
C GLU A 66 3.34 8.99 0.84
N ILE A 67 3.87 8.95 2.05
CA ILE A 67 3.17 9.14 3.29
C ILE A 67 3.07 10.64 3.56
N SER A 68 1.85 11.11 3.71
CA SER A 68 1.53 12.44 4.21
C SER A 68 0.84 12.30 5.57
N THR A 69 1.39 12.94 6.60
CA THR A 69 0.76 13.04 7.92
C THR A 69 0.86 14.45 8.47
N ASN A 70 0.32 14.71 9.68
CA ASN A 70 0.54 15.98 10.36
C ASN A 70 1.94 16.05 10.99
N TRP A 71 2.43 17.26 11.29
CA TRP A 71 3.81 17.47 11.78
C TRP A 71 4.18 16.61 13.00
N MET A 72 3.24 16.43 13.94
CA MET A 72 3.46 15.62 15.14
C MET A 72 3.56 14.12 14.82
N SER A 73 2.72 13.65 13.89
CA SER A 73 2.72 12.26 13.40
C SER A 73 3.97 11.95 12.58
N ASP A 74 4.49 12.91 11.81
CA ASP A 74 5.73 12.77 11.05
C ASP A 74 6.93 12.47 11.97
N GLN A 75 7.03 13.19 13.10
CA GLN A 75 8.09 12.94 14.08
C GLN A 75 7.96 11.56 14.70
N PHE A 76 6.73 11.12 14.97
CA PHE A 76 6.48 9.81 15.53
C PHE A 76 6.79 8.69 14.53
N LEU A 77 6.39 8.82 13.26
CA LEU A 77 6.65 7.83 12.21
C LEU A 77 8.14 7.69 11.88
N LYS A 78 8.94 8.76 12.02
CA LYS A 78 10.40 8.68 11.92
C LYS A 78 11.03 7.84 13.02
N LEU A 79 10.42 7.82 14.20
CA LEU A 79 10.91 7.10 15.38
C LEU A 79 10.28 5.71 15.52
N LEU A 80 9.18 5.44 14.81
CA LEU A 80 8.55 4.14 14.84
C LEU A 80 9.49 3.08 14.25
N PRO A 81 9.77 2.00 14.99
CA PRO A 81 10.46 0.83 14.45
C PRO A 81 9.45 0.05 13.60
N VAL A 82 9.01 0.64 12.49
CA VAL A 82 8.13 -0.06 11.55
C VAL A 82 8.94 -1.22 11.00
N LYS A 83 8.55 -2.45 11.38
CA LYS A 83 9.22 -3.67 10.94
C LYS A 83 9.14 -3.73 9.42
N ASN A 84 10.29 -3.55 8.77
CA ASN A 84 10.46 -3.96 7.39
C ASN A 84 10.06 -5.44 7.31
N SER A 85 9.10 -5.74 6.46
CA SER A 85 8.64 -7.11 6.23
C SER A 85 9.05 -7.54 4.83
N LYS A 86 8.82 -8.81 4.49
CA LYS A 86 8.97 -9.27 3.10
C LYS A 86 8.01 -8.55 2.14
N TYR A 87 6.93 -7.97 2.63
CA TYR A 87 5.90 -7.33 1.81
C TYR A 87 6.08 -5.81 1.73
N MET A 88 6.72 -5.19 2.73
CA MET A 88 6.84 -3.74 2.78
C MET A 88 8.16 -3.27 3.37
N LYS A 89 8.62 -2.11 2.91
CA LYS A 89 9.73 -1.36 3.51
C LYS A 89 9.32 0.07 3.69
N LEU A 90 9.48 0.58 4.91
CA LEU A 90 9.24 1.98 5.20
C LEU A 90 10.57 2.75 5.18
N LYS A 91 10.66 3.77 4.33
CA LYS A 91 11.72 4.78 4.36
C LYS A 91 11.06 6.16 4.32
N PHE A 92 10.60 6.62 5.47
CA PHE A 92 9.81 7.84 5.60
C PHE A 92 10.42 9.02 4.79
N PRO A 93 9.63 9.76 3.99
CA PRO A 93 8.17 9.66 3.85
C PRO A 93 7.71 8.61 2.81
N LEU A 94 8.56 7.75 2.29
CA LEU A 94 8.20 6.77 1.26
C LEU A 94 7.89 5.39 1.85
N LEU A 95 6.79 4.79 1.42
CA LEU A 95 6.41 3.41 1.66
C LEU A 95 6.58 2.61 0.37
N PHE A 96 7.34 1.52 0.46
CA PHE A 96 7.58 0.60 -0.64
C PHE A 96 6.81 -0.69 -0.36
N LEU A 97 5.96 -1.11 -1.28
CA LEU A 97 5.30 -2.41 -1.25
C LEU A 97 5.88 -3.31 -2.33
N TYR A 98 6.37 -4.48 -1.94
CA TYR A 98 6.99 -5.47 -2.85
C TYR A 98 5.91 -6.37 -3.45
N ILE A 99 5.52 -6.12 -4.70
CA ILE A 99 4.42 -6.81 -5.36
C ILE A 99 4.79 -8.24 -5.70
N GLU A 100 6.02 -8.53 -6.11
CA GLU A 100 6.48 -9.89 -6.40
C GLU A 100 6.26 -10.86 -5.22
N ASN A 101 6.41 -10.37 -3.99
CA ASN A 101 6.20 -11.17 -2.78
C ASN A 101 4.70 -11.35 -2.49
N ILE A 102 3.87 -10.38 -2.88
CA ILE A 102 2.41 -10.46 -2.82
C ILE A 102 1.90 -11.46 -3.86
N GLU A 103 2.36 -11.39 -5.12
CA GLU A 103 2.03 -12.33 -6.20
C GLU A 103 2.31 -13.78 -5.82
N LYS A 104 3.54 -14.07 -5.37
CA LYS A 104 3.94 -15.42 -4.96
C LYS A 104 3.10 -15.98 -3.81
N SER A 105 2.57 -15.10 -2.96
CA SER A 105 1.78 -15.49 -1.80
C SER A 105 0.28 -15.63 -2.12
N PHE A 106 -0.25 -14.85 -3.07
CA PHE A 106 -1.70 -14.67 -3.26
C PHE A 106 -2.21 -14.91 -4.69
N LEU A 107 -1.41 -14.64 -5.72
CA LEU A 107 -1.81 -14.69 -7.13
C LEU A 107 -0.88 -15.60 -7.92
N LYS A 108 -0.88 -16.90 -7.59
CA LYS A 108 -0.07 -17.89 -8.32
C LYS A 108 -0.40 -17.83 -9.82
N GLY A 109 0.61 -17.62 -10.65
CA GLY A 109 0.49 -17.54 -12.11
C GLY A 109 0.14 -16.16 -12.68
N ILE A 110 0.08 -15.11 -11.86
CA ILE A 110 -0.13 -13.72 -12.32
C ILE A 110 1.09 -12.87 -11.96
N HIS A 111 1.73 -12.30 -12.98
CA HIS A 111 2.85 -11.37 -12.82
C HIS A 111 2.42 -9.97 -13.24
N VAL A 112 2.43 -9.02 -12.29
CA VAL A 112 2.17 -7.61 -12.50
C VAL A 112 3.37 -6.99 -13.20
N LYS A 113 3.13 -6.53 -14.42
CA LYS A 113 4.13 -5.89 -15.27
C LYS A 113 4.20 -4.38 -15.04
N ASP A 114 3.05 -3.75 -14.79
CA ASP A 114 2.97 -2.31 -14.64
C ASP A 114 1.72 -1.91 -13.84
N ILE A 115 1.83 -0.81 -13.09
CA ILE A 115 0.71 -0.19 -12.39
C ILE A 115 0.76 1.30 -12.66
N LYS A 116 -0.30 1.83 -13.27
CA LYS A 116 -0.48 3.27 -13.48
C LYS A 116 -1.66 3.78 -12.68
N PHE A 117 -1.63 5.06 -12.35
CA PHE A 117 -2.76 5.73 -11.73
C PHE A 117 -3.26 6.84 -12.64
N GLU A 118 -4.47 6.69 -13.17
CA GLU A 118 -5.09 7.62 -14.11
C GLU A 118 -6.57 7.78 -13.77
N ASN A 119 -7.05 9.01 -13.70
CA ASN A 119 -8.47 9.34 -13.45
C ASN A 119 -9.08 8.65 -12.23
N GLY A 120 -8.34 8.52 -11.11
CA GLY A 120 -8.85 7.86 -9.90
C GLY A 120 -8.79 6.33 -9.92
N LEU A 121 -8.17 5.72 -10.95
CA LEU A 121 -8.12 4.27 -11.12
C LEU A 121 -6.68 3.76 -11.20
N TYR A 122 -6.41 2.61 -10.57
CA TYR A 122 -5.18 1.85 -10.82
C TYR A 122 -5.37 0.93 -12.03
N LEU A 123 -4.58 1.19 -13.06
CA LEU A 123 -4.48 0.34 -14.24
C LEU A 123 -3.36 -0.66 -13.99
N ILE A 124 -3.72 -1.91 -13.70
CA ILE A 124 -2.78 -2.99 -13.43
C ILE A 124 -2.64 -3.85 -14.68
N ASN A 125 -1.47 -3.80 -15.29
CA ASN A 125 -1.10 -4.65 -16.41
C ASN A 125 -0.44 -5.91 -15.88
N PHE A 126 -0.94 -7.08 -16.27
CA PHE A 126 -0.34 -8.34 -15.87
C PHE A 126 -0.21 -9.35 -17.01
N LEU A 127 0.65 -10.33 -16.76
CA LEU A 127 0.83 -11.51 -17.56
C LEU A 127 0.32 -12.71 -16.77
N ILE A 128 -0.52 -13.50 -17.42
CA ILE A 128 -0.95 -14.80 -16.89
C ILE A 128 0.01 -15.83 -17.46
N GLU A 129 0.80 -16.47 -16.61
CA GLU A 129 1.50 -17.70 -16.98
C GLU A 129 0.46 -18.82 -16.96
N ARG A 130 0.12 -19.32 -18.15
CA ARG A 130 -0.62 -20.58 -18.27
C ARG A 130 0.41 -21.70 -18.08
N GLU A 131 0.32 -22.42 -16.97
CA GLU A 131 0.93 -23.74 -16.82
C GLU A 131 0.32 -24.73 -17.83
#